data_AF-A0A5A7S0W9-F1
#
_entry.id   AF-A0A5A7S0W9-F1
#
_cell.length_a   1.000
_cell.length_b   1.000
_cell.length_c   1.000
_cell.angle_alpha   90.00
_cell.angle_beta   90.00
_cell.angle_gamma   90.00
#
_symmetry.space_group_name_H-M   'P 1'
#
loop_
_entity.id
_entity.type
_entity.pdbx_description
1 polymer ?
#
loop_
_entity_poly.entity_id
_entity_poly.type
_entity_poly.pdbx_seq_one_letter_code
_entity_poly.pdbx_strand_id
1 'polypeptide(L)'
;MATYLALFGGPIASISYLGTLQAFEWLSPILPNPEWPVKALIATLIPMIGYSAVNEVVNPFKLTRIGITSRSRAGKKSSSLSWIAVAIIAVIMVWGPTGLLGFQPTIVASGSMRPALDVGDIVIIVQAHPDTIKVGDIIQYRGEGEPAPTIHRVIKIYKSEGITYIVTKGDANDVPDEPIMANRIMGKVVFKIPKLGWISIYLKKAIADAWISLASNPTAYATIGITSVGLAIAINRRRSHRFGKMRGKLKR
;
A
#
# COMPACT_ATOMS: atom_id res chain seq x y z
N MET A 1 -13.40 -9.66 4.13
CA MET A 1 -14.88 -9.53 4.12
C MET A 1 -15.59 -10.87 4.32
N ALA A 2 -15.35 -11.87 3.47
CA ALA A 2 -15.96 -13.21 3.58
C ALA A 2 -15.87 -13.84 4.98
N THR A 3 -14.67 -13.84 5.60
CA THR A 3 -14.47 -14.31 6.98
C THR A 3 -15.30 -13.56 8.03
N TYR A 4 -15.50 -12.25 7.83
CA TYR A 4 -16.31 -11.42 8.72
C TYR A 4 -17.80 -11.76 8.59
N LEU A 5 -18.29 -11.89 7.35
CA LEU A 5 -19.67 -12.31 7.10
C LEU A 5 -19.93 -13.74 7.60
N ALA A 6 -18.96 -14.65 7.48
CA ALA A 6 -19.05 -16.00 8.03
C ALA A 6 -19.23 -16.00 9.56
N LEU A 7 -18.55 -15.08 10.26
CA LEU A 7 -18.63 -14.96 11.72
C LEU A 7 -19.99 -14.44 12.22
N PHE A 8 -20.66 -13.58 11.45
CA PHE A 8 -21.91 -12.92 11.88
C PHE A 8 -23.18 -13.47 11.21
N GLY A 9 -23.12 -13.82 9.93
CA GLY A 9 -24.23 -14.33 9.13
C GLY A 9 -24.10 -15.82 8.76
N GLY A 10 -23.06 -16.50 9.25
CA GLY A 10 -22.81 -17.91 8.97
C GLY A 10 -22.21 -18.18 7.58
N PRO A 11 -21.94 -19.46 7.25
CA PRO A 11 -21.27 -19.84 6.00
C PRO A 11 -22.02 -19.39 4.75
N ILE A 12 -23.36 -19.43 4.79
CA ILE A 12 -24.22 -19.03 3.67
C ILE A 12 -23.99 -17.56 3.30
N ALA A 13 -23.93 -16.65 4.27
CA ALA A 13 -23.67 -15.23 4.00
C ALA A 13 -22.30 -15.00 3.34
N SER A 14 -21.27 -15.76 3.74
CA SER A 14 -19.95 -15.71 3.11
C SER A 14 -19.97 -16.27 1.69
N ILE A 15 -20.66 -17.38 1.47
CA ILE A 15 -20.80 -18.02 0.15
C ILE A 15 -21.61 -17.14 -0.78
N SER A 16 -22.68 -16.49 -0.31
CA SER A 16 -23.47 -15.54 -1.11
C SER A 16 -22.60 -14.37 -1.57
N TYR A 17 -21.81 -13.76 -0.68
CA TYR A 17 -20.90 -12.67 -1.05
C TYR A 17 -19.86 -13.09 -2.11
N LEU A 18 -19.20 -14.24 -1.90
CA LEU A 18 -18.22 -14.76 -2.85
C LEU A 18 -18.89 -15.16 -4.17
N GLY A 19 -20.06 -15.79 -4.08
CA GLY A 19 -20.86 -16.21 -5.21
C GLY A 19 -21.30 -15.03 -6.08
N THR A 20 -21.72 -13.91 -5.48
CA THR A 20 -22.09 -12.70 -6.24
C THR A 20 -20.87 -12.10 -6.96
N LEU A 21 -19.70 -12.06 -6.32
CA LEU A 21 -18.47 -11.60 -6.97
C LEU A 21 -18.06 -12.51 -8.14
N GLN A 22 -18.08 -13.83 -7.92
CA GLN A 22 -17.67 -14.81 -8.93
C GLN A 22 -18.69 -14.92 -10.06
N ALA A 23 -19.99 -14.79 -9.75
CA ALA A 23 -21.06 -14.82 -10.73
C ALA A 23 -20.95 -13.65 -11.72
N PHE A 24 -20.50 -12.47 -11.27
CA PHE A 24 -20.23 -11.35 -12.16
C PHE A 24 -19.10 -11.67 -13.16
N GLU A 25 -18.04 -12.33 -12.71
CA GLU A 25 -16.95 -12.77 -13.60
C GLU A 25 -17.39 -13.85 -14.60
N TRP A 26 -18.28 -14.75 -14.18
CA TRP A 26 -18.79 -15.84 -15.02
C TRP A 26 -19.90 -15.42 -16.00
N LEU A 27 -20.76 -14.47 -15.61
CA LEU A 27 -21.91 -14.04 -16.42
C LEU A 27 -21.57 -12.87 -17.35
N SER A 28 -20.51 -12.12 -17.09
CA SER A 28 -20.09 -11.01 -17.95
C SER A 28 -19.35 -11.55 -19.19
N PRO A 29 -19.92 -11.44 -20.41
CA PRO A 29 -19.34 -12.06 -21.61
C PRO A 29 -17.99 -11.44 -22.00
N ILE A 30 -17.75 -10.19 -21.63
CA ILE A 30 -16.53 -9.44 -21.91
C ILE A 30 -16.25 -8.58 -20.68
N LEU A 31 -15.17 -8.87 -19.96
CA LEU A 31 -14.62 -7.96 -18.96
C LEU A 31 -13.44 -7.20 -19.56
N PRO A 32 -13.32 -5.89 -19.29
CA PRO A 32 -12.04 -5.21 -19.48
C PRO A 32 -10.97 -6.05 -18.74
N ASN A 33 -9.82 -6.27 -19.37
CA ASN A 33 -8.68 -6.92 -18.72
C ASN A 33 -7.73 -5.81 -18.25
N PRO A 34 -8.01 -5.14 -17.13
CA PRO A 34 -7.13 -4.06 -16.68
C PRO A 34 -5.80 -4.67 -16.23
N GLU A 35 -4.75 -3.85 -16.23
CA GLU A 35 -3.45 -4.30 -15.77
C GLU A 35 -3.53 -4.86 -14.34
N TRP A 36 -2.64 -5.80 -14.01
CA TRP A 36 -2.60 -6.44 -12.70
C TRP A 36 -2.61 -5.46 -11.50
N PRO A 37 -2.01 -4.24 -11.57
CA PRO A 37 -2.09 -3.26 -10.48
C PRO A 37 -3.53 -2.82 -10.24
N VAL A 38 -4.27 -2.53 -11.30
CA VAL A 38 -5.65 -2.06 -11.22
C VAL A 38 -6.56 -3.18 -10.67
N LYS A 39 -6.34 -4.44 -11.09
CA LYS A 39 -7.06 -5.59 -10.52
C LYS A 39 -6.87 -5.70 -9.02
N ALA A 40 -5.64 -5.56 -8.53
CA ALA A 40 -5.36 -5.67 -7.11
C ALA A 40 -5.84 -4.44 -6.31
N LEU A 41 -5.89 -3.25 -6.90
CA LEU A 41 -6.53 -2.07 -6.29
C LEU A 41 -8.04 -2.32 -6.09
N ILE A 42 -8.73 -2.79 -7.13
CA ILE A 42 -10.15 -3.13 -7.08
C ILE A 42 -10.40 -4.24 -6.04
N ALA A 43 -9.58 -5.29 -6.06
CA ALA A 43 -9.69 -6.42 -5.13
C ALA A 43 -9.45 -6.03 -3.66
N THR A 44 -8.73 -4.94 -3.39
CA THR A 44 -8.49 -4.45 -2.02
C THR A 44 -9.57 -3.46 -1.56
N LEU A 45 -10.00 -2.55 -2.45
CA LEU A 45 -11.00 -1.54 -2.15
C LEU A 45 -12.41 -2.12 -1.95
N ILE A 46 -12.85 -3.06 -2.79
CA ILE A 46 -14.21 -3.61 -2.72
C ILE A 46 -14.50 -4.28 -1.36
N PRO A 47 -13.66 -5.21 -0.85
CA PRO A 47 -13.89 -5.83 0.46
C PRO A 47 -13.81 -4.85 1.62
N MET A 48 -13.02 -3.79 1.49
CA MET A 48 -12.85 -2.74 2.50
C MET A 48 -14.09 -1.84 2.61
N ILE A 49 -14.60 -1.36 1.47
CA ILE A 49 -15.84 -0.58 1.40
C ILE A 49 -17.01 -1.43 1.88
N GLY A 50 -17.09 -2.68 1.39
CA GLY A 50 -18.09 -3.65 1.84
C GLY A 50 -18.05 -3.86 3.35
N TYR A 51 -16.87 -4.04 3.94
CA TYR A 51 -16.71 -4.18 5.38
C TYR A 51 -17.25 -2.97 6.14
N SER A 52 -16.94 -1.76 5.66
CA SER A 52 -17.39 -0.51 6.29
C SER A 52 -18.91 -0.37 6.22
N ALA A 53 -19.52 -0.64 5.07
CA ALA A 53 -20.98 -0.62 4.89
C ALA A 53 -21.69 -1.65 5.79
N VAL A 54 -21.19 -2.88 5.85
CA VAL A 54 -21.78 -3.92 6.73
C VAL A 54 -21.58 -3.57 8.19
N ASN A 55 -20.44 -3.01 8.59
CA ASN A 55 -20.21 -2.61 9.97
C ASN A 55 -21.16 -1.48 10.42
N GLU A 56 -21.58 -0.59 9.50
CA GLU A 56 -22.60 0.43 9.80
C GLU A 56 -24.02 -0.16 9.94
N VAL A 57 -24.37 -1.15 9.11
CA VAL A 57 -25.68 -1.83 9.19
C VAL A 57 -25.75 -2.77 10.40
N VAL A 58 -24.69 -3.55 10.64
CA VAL A 58 -24.51 -4.51 11.74
C VAL A 58 -23.94 -3.78 12.97
N ASN A 59 -24.51 -2.62 13.29
CA ASN A 59 -24.10 -1.87 14.47
C ASN A 59 -24.41 -2.71 15.74
N PRO A 60 -23.43 -2.97 16.62
CA PRO A 60 -23.63 -3.83 17.79
C PRO A 60 -24.75 -3.32 18.71
N PHE A 61 -25.01 -2.01 18.72
CA PHE A 61 -26.13 -1.40 19.44
C PHE A 61 -27.52 -1.86 18.94
N LYS A 62 -27.72 -2.06 17.62
CA LYS A 62 -28.97 -2.60 17.09
C LYS A 62 -29.11 -4.08 17.45
N LEU A 63 -28.02 -4.84 17.38
CA LEU A 63 -28.00 -6.26 17.75
C LEU A 63 -28.24 -6.50 19.26
N THR A 64 -27.74 -5.61 20.12
CA THR A 64 -28.02 -5.64 21.57
C THR A 64 -29.47 -5.26 21.86
N ARG A 65 -30.06 -4.34 21.08
CA ARG A 65 -31.49 -3.96 21.20
C ARG A 65 -32.44 -5.11 20.78
N ILE A 66 -31.99 -5.99 19.88
CA ILE A 66 -32.72 -7.19 19.41
C ILE A 66 -32.44 -8.42 20.32
N GLY A 67 -31.61 -8.29 21.37
CA GLY A 67 -31.38 -9.34 22.37
C GLY A 67 -30.39 -10.44 21.96
N ILE A 68 -29.71 -10.31 20.82
CA ILE A 68 -28.81 -11.34 20.27
C ILE A 68 -27.43 -11.34 20.98
N THR A 69 -27.01 -10.21 21.54
CA THR A 69 -25.70 -10.07 22.18
C THR A 69 -25.79 -9.52 23.62
N SER A 70 -25.08 -10.16 24.55
CA SER A 70 -24.95 -9.70 25.93
C SER A 70 -24.15 -8.39 26.00
N ARG A 71 -24.64 -7.46 26.84
CA ARG A 71 -24.15 -6.10 27.14
C ARG A 71 -22.63 -5.95 27.41
N SER A 72 -21.89 -7.05 27.54
CA SER A 72 -20.49 -7.12 27.99
C SER A 72 -19.43 -6.63 26.98
N ARG A 73 -19.78 -6.38 25.71
CA ARG A 73 -18.82 -5.88 24.70
C ARG A 73 -19.30 -4.59 24.05
N ALA A 74 -19.65 -3.60 24.85
CA ALA A 74 -19.58 -2.21 24.39
C ALA A 74 -18.09 -1.82 24.26
N GLY A 75 -17.42 -2.37 23.24
CA GLY A 75 -16.10 -1.91 22.84
C GLY A 75 -16.20 -0.45 22.42
N LYS A 76 -15.21 0.37 22.82
CA LYS A 76 -15.08 1.79 22.42
C LYS A 76 -15.46 1.94 20.94
N LYS A 77 -16.39 2.86 20.65
CA LYS A 77 -16.83 3.22 19.31
C LYS A 77 -15.60 3.71 18.51
N SER A 78 -14.88 2.80 17.86
CA SER A 78 -13.95 3.20 16.80
C SER A 78 -14.82 3.83 15.73
N SER A 79 -14.61 5.13 15.48
CA SER A 79 -15.40 5.83 14.48
C SER A 79 -15.19 5.14 13.13
N SER A 80 -16.26 4.93 12.35
CA SER A 80 -16.21 4.38 10.98
C SER A 80 -15.12 5.08 10.16
N LEU A 81 -14.99 6.40 10.38
CA LEU A 81 -13.94 7.29 9.88
C LEU A 81 -12.50 6.83 10.17
N SER A 82 -12.20 6.30 11.36
CA SER A 82 -10.85 5.83 11.71
C SER A 82 -10.44 4.62 10.87
N TRP A 83 -11.36 3.69 10.62
CA TRP A 83 -11.09 2.52 9.79
C TRP A 83 -10.97 2.87 8.31
N ILE A 84 -11.80 3.80 7.84
CA ILE A 84 -11.69 4.36 6.49
C ILE A 84 -10.32 5.02 6.32
N ALA A 85 -9.87 5.83 7.28
CA ALA A 85 -8.56 6.48 7.24
C ALA A 85 -7.41 5.47 7.22
N VAL A 86 -7.43 4.45 8.09
CA VAL A 86 -6.41 3.39 8.11
C VAL A 86 -6.29 2.70 6.76
N ALA A 87 -7.42 2.45 6.12
CA ALA A 87 -7.44 1.67 4.92
C ALA A 87 -7.14 2.52 3.66
N ILE A 88 -7.47 3.82 3.66
CA ILE A 88 -6.90 4.80 2.70
C ILE A 88 -5.37 4.85 2.84
N ILE A 89 -4.86 4.94 4.08
CA ILE A 89 -3.40 4.95 4.33
C ILE A 89 -2.77 3.64 3.83
N ALA A 90 -3.40 2.49 4.06
CA ALA A 90 -2.92 1.21 3.57
C ALA A 90 -2.86 1.16 2.03
N VAL A 91 -3.90 1.68 1.36
CA VAL A 91 -3.92 1.81 -0.11
C VAL A 91 -2.77 2.72 -0.57
N ILE A 92 -2.60 3.90 0.04
CA ILE A 92 -1.50 4.80 -0.32
C ILE A 92 -0.12 4.17 -0.06
N MET A 93 0.06 3.42 1.03
CA MET A 93 1.34 2.76 1.32
C MET A 93 1.67 1.65 0.32
N VAL A 94 0.67 0.90 -0.14
CA VAL A 94 0.86 -0.21 -1.09
C VAL A 94 1.00 0.30 -2.52
N TRP A 95 0.18 1.28 -2.90
CA TRP A 95 0.04 1.75 -4.29
C TRP A 95 0.78 3.05 -4.60
N GLY A 96 1.09 3.87 -3.59
CA GLY A 96 1.86 5.10 -3.77
C GLY A 96 3.26 4.85 -4.36
N PRO A 97 4.04 3.87 -3.87
CA PRO A 97 5.36 3.57 -4.43
C PRO A 97 5.35 3.09 -5.88
N THR A 98 4.22 2.58 -6.39
CA THR A 98 4.14 2.06 -7.76
C THR A 98 3.95 3.16 -8.81
N GLY A 99 3.71 4.41 -8.40
CA GLY A 99 3.42 5.51 -9.33
C GLY A 99 2.01 5.49 -9.90
N LEU A 100 1.19 4.46 -9.59
CA LEU A 100 -0.17 4.32 -10.12
C LEU A 100 -1.11 5.45 -9.66
N LEU A 101 -0.79 6.08 -8.53
CA LEU A 101 -1.53 7.22 -7.98
C LEU A 101 -1.11 8.57 -8.60
N GLY A 102 -0.27 8.55 -9.64
CA GLY A 102 0.26 9.76 -10.30
C GLY A 102 1.44 10.41 -9.58
N PHE A 103 1.83 9.89 -8.41
CA PHE A 103 3.01 10.30 -7.68
C PHE A 103 3.87 9.09 -7.30
N GLN A 104 5.19 9.26 -7.27
CA GLN A 104 6.16 8.24 -6.91
C GLN A 104 7.18 8.80 -5.91
N PRO A 105 7.22 8.29 -4.67
CA PRO A 105 8.26 8.64 -3.72
C PRO A 105 9.59 7.98 -4.13
N THR A 106 10.64 8.78 -4.31
CA THR A 106 12.00 8.32 -4.63
C THR A 106 12.99 8.85 -3.59
N ILE A 107 13.98 8.03 -3.22
CA ILE A 107 15.05 8.43 -2.30
C ILE A 107 16.20 9.00 -3.12
N VAL A 108 16.72 10.15 -2.70
CA VAL A 108 17.92 10.75 -3.29
C VAL A 108 19.15 9.96 -2.82
N ALA A 109 19.79 9.26 -3.76
CA ALA A 109 20.93 8.40 -3.48
C ALA A 109 22.29 9.08 -3.71
N SER A 110 22.34 10.16 -4.50
CA SER A 110 23.57 10.88 -4.86
C SER A 110 23.55 12.33 -4.34
N GLY A 111 24.74 12.90 -4.17
CA GLY A 111 24.92 14.30 -3.75
C GLY A 111 24.92 15.32 -4.90
N SER A 112 24.59 14.91 -6.14
CA SER A 112 24.70 15.76 -7.34
C SER A 112 23.75 16.95 -7.35
N MET A 113 22.70 16.90 -6.53
CA MET A 113 21.67 17.96 -6.43
C MET A 113 21.85 18.87 -5.23
N ARG A 114 23.01 18.86 -4.56
CA ARG A 114 23.29 19.80 -3.46
C ARG A 114 23.42 21.24 -3.99
N PRO A 115 22.90 22.25 -3.27
CA PRO A 115 22.23 22.20 -1.97
C PRO A 115 20.70 21.97 -2.04
N ALA A 116 20.11 21.83 -3.24
CA ALA A 116 18.66 21.72 -3.37
C ALA A 116 18.09 20.41 -2.80
N LEU A 117 18.81 19.30 -2.97
CA LEU A 117 18.46 17.98 -2.46
C LEU A 117 19.68 17.32 -1.81
N ASP A 118 19.48 16.72 -0.64
CA ASP A 118 20.51 15.99 0.08
C ASP A 118 20.33 14.47 0.00
N VAL A 119 21.43 13.75 0.17
CA VAL A 119 21.42 12.28 0.25
C VAL A 119 20.53 11.82 1.42
N GLY A 120 19.58 10.94 1.10
CA GLY A 120 18.58 10.44 2.05
C GLY A 120 17.33 11.30 2.20
N ASP A 121 17.17 12.35 1.39
CA ASP A 121 15.89 13.01 1.22
C ASP A 121 14.93 12.11 0.42
N ILE A 122 13.63 12.18 0.75
CA ILE A 122 12.58 11.61 -0.09
C ILE A 122 12.00 12.71 -0.95
N VAL A 123 11.98 12.51 -2.25
CA VAL A 123 11.31 13.40 -3.21
C VAL A 123 10.06 12.75 -3.75
N ILE A 124 9.00 13.53 -3.88
CA ILE A 124 7.77 13.11 -4.52
C ILE A 124 7.82 13.56 -5.98
N ILE A 125 7.73 12.58 -6.87
CA ILE A 125 7.81 12.77 -8.31
C ILE A 125 6.42 12.61 -8.87
N VAL A 126 5.93 13.61 -9.58
CA VAL A 126 4.62 13.58 -10.25
C VAL A 126 4.85 13.41 -11.73
N GLN A 127 4.11 12.49 -12.36
CA GLN A 127 4.15 12.32 -13.80
C GLN A 127 3.77 13.64 -14.49
N ALA A 128 4.64 14.12 -15.37
CA ALA A 128 4.49 15.41 -16.04
C ALA A 128 4.60 15.21 -17.54
N HIS A 129 3.69 15.84 -18.29
CA HIS A 129 3.78 15.84 -19.74
C HIS A 129 5.03 16.64 -20.17
N PRO A 130 5.79 16.20 -21.20
CA PRO A 130 6.97 16.91 -21.69
C PRO A 130 6.78 18.42 -21.88
N ASP A 131 5.62 18.84 -22.39
CA ASP A 131 5.30 20.25 -22.66
C ASP A 131 5.07 21.10 -21.40
N THR A 132 4.86 20.47 -20.25
CA THR A 132 4.66 21.18 -18.97
C THR A 132 5.98 21.51 -18.28
N ILE A 133 7.09 20.92 -18.75
CA ILE A 133 8.40 21.04 -18.15
C ILE A 133 9.04 22.35 -18.58
N LYS A 134 9.59 23.08 -17.61
CA LYS A 134 10.21 24.37 -17.83
C LYS A 134 11.67 24.35 -17.39
N VAL A 135 12.46 25.26 -17.96
CA VAL A 135 13.82 25.53 -17.47
C VAL A 135 13.74 25.92 -16.00
N GLY A 136 14.59 25.29 -15.18
CA GLY A 136 14.62 25.43 -13.72
C GLY A 136 13.92 24.30 -12.96
N ASP A 137 13.09 23.49 -13.61
CA ASP A 137 12.43 22.34 -12.99
C ASP A 137 13.42 21.23 -12.66
N ILE A 138 13.20 20.52 -11.55
CA ILE A 138 13.95 19.31 -11.21
C ILE A 138 13.14 18.12 -11.70
N ILE A 139 13.74 17.30 -12.56
CA ILE A 139 13.07 16.17 -13.20
C ILE A 139 13.80 14.87 -12.89
N GLN A 140 13.05 13.78 -12.87
CA GLN A 140 13.60 12.43 -12.91
C GLN A 140 13.47 11.89 -14.33
N TYR A 141 14.57 11.37 -14.86
CA TYR A 141 14.63 10.78 -16.18
C TYR A 141 15.53 9.54 -16.18
N ARG A 142 15.49 8.79 -17.28
CA ARG A 142 16.42 7.69 -17.53
C ARG A 142 17.29 8.02 -18.74
N GLY A 143 18.60 8.13 -18.52
CA GLY A 143 19.57 8.35 -19.58
C GLY A 143 19.64 7.19 -20.57
N GLU A 144 20.18 7.43 -21.76
CA GLU A 144 20.42 6.35 -22.72
C GLU A 144 21.52 5.42 -22.19
N GLY A 145 21.23 4.12 -22.14
CA GLY A 145 22.16 3.13 -21.60
C GLY A 145 22.27 3.10 -20.06
N GLU A 146 21.62 4.01 -19.35
CA GLU A 146 21.65 4.02 -17.88
C GLU A 146 20.55 3.12 -17.27
N PRO A 147 20.92 2.16 -16.40
CA PRO A 147 19.93 1.30 -15.74
C PRO A 147 19.14 2.04 -14.64
N ALA A 148 19.77 3.03 -14.00
CA ALA A 148 19.22 3.77 -12.89
C ALA A 148 18.60 5.11 -13.33
N PRO A 149 17.50 5.55 -12.71
CA PRO A 149 16.96 6.88 -12.95
C PRO A 149 17.80 7.96 -12.25
N THR A 150 17.96 9.09 -12.92
CA THR A 150 18.77 10.23 -12.47
C THR A 150 17.85 11.44 -12.23
N ILE A 151 18.17 12.26 -11.22
CA ILE A 151 17.37 13.43 -10.82
C ILE A 151 18.24 14.67 -10.95
N HIS A 152 17.99 15.51 -11.95
CA HIS A 152 18.76 16.74 -12.19
C HIS A 152 17.85 17.92 -12.59
N ARG A 153 18.41 19.13 -12.55
CA ARG A 153 17.69 20.36 -12.91
C ARG A 153 17.76 20.62 -14.40
N VAL A 154 16.64 20.98 -15.02
CA VAL A 154 16.58 21.39 -16.41
C VAL A 154 17.25 22.75 -16.57
N ILE A 155 18.29 22.82 -17.40
CA ILE A 155 18.98 24.07 -17.70
C ILE A 155 18.66 24.60 -19.11
N LYS A 156 18.23 23.72 -20.03
CA LYS A 156 17.91 24.11 -21.40
C LYS A 156 16.90 23.14 -22.01
N ILE A 157 15.97 23.69 -22.78
CA ILE A 157 15.03 22.94 -23.61
C ILE A 157 15.14 23.48 -25.02
N TYR A 158 15.29 22.60 -26.02
CA TYR A 158 15.34 22.99 -27.42
C TYR A 158 14.67 21.93 -28.29
N LYS A 159 14.25 22.32 -29.49
CA LYS A 159 13.70 21.40 -30.48
C LYS A 159 14.69 21.24 -31.62
N SER A 160 14.93 20.00 -32.04
CA SER A 160 15.73 19.64 -33.21
C SER A 160 14.97 18.60 -34.00
N GLU A 161 14.80 18.80 -35.31
CA GLU A 161 14.10 17.86 -36.20
C GLU A 161 12.69 17.46 -35.72
N GLY A 162 11.98 18.38 -35.06
CA GLY A 162 10.65 18.13 -34.49
C GLY A 162 10.64 17.37 -33.16
N ILE A 163 11.80 16.93 -32.67
CA ILE A 163 11.97 16.27 -31.37
C ILE A 163 12.38 17.29 -30.31
N THR A 164 11.76 17.22 -29.13
CA THR A 164 12.13 18.07 -27.99
C THR A 164 13.24 17.40 -27.18
N TYR A 165 14.35 18.12 -27.04
CA TYR A 165 15.50 17.73 -26.24
C TYR A 165 15.60 18.58 -24.98
N ILE A 166 16.03 17.96 -23.89
CA ILE A 166 16.24 18.59 -22.61
C ILE A 166 17.67 18.36 -22.17
N VAL A 167 18.34 19.44 -21.76
CA VAL A 167 19.64 19.38 -21.11
C VAL A 167 19.42 19.57 -19.62
N THR A 168 19.89 18.60 -18.84
CA THR A 168 19.86 18.65 -17.39
C THR A 168 21.26 18.90 -16.83
N LYS A 169 21.31 19.31 -15.57
CA LYS A 169 22.54 19.44 -14.81
C LYS A 169 22.25 19.21 -13.33
N GLY A 170 23.10 18.43 -12.66
CA GLY A 170 23.11 18.38 -11.20
C GLY A 170 23.53 19.72 -10.62
N ASP A 171 22.81 20.24 -9.62
CA ASP A 171 23.10 21.54 -9.00
C ASP A 171 24.54 21.64 -8.43
N ALA A 172 25.13 20.51 -8.03
CA ALA A 172 26.50 20.40 -7.55
C ALA A 172 27.53 19.97 -8.62
N ASN A 173 27.09 19.62 -9.83
CA ASN A 173 27.99 19.20 -10.90
C ASN A 173 28.56 20.44 -11.62
N ASP A 174 29.78 20.36 -12.14
CA ASP A 174 30.35 21.46 -12.93
C ASP A 174 29.87 21.42 -14.39
N VAL A 175 29.74 20.21 -14.93
CA VAL A 175 29.42 19.95 -16.34
C VAL A 175 27.94 19.56 -16.48
N PRO A 176 27.23 20.06 -17.52
CA PRO A 176 25.90 19.57 -17.87
C PRO A 176 25.90 18.10 -18.29
N ASP A 177 24.75 17.44 -18.13
CA ASP A 177 24.57 16.08 -18.62
C ASP A 177 24.33 16.07 -20.14
N GLU A 178 24.41 14.89 -20.74
CA GLU A 178 24.06 14.71 -22.15
C GLU A 178 22.59 15.05 -22.42
N PRO A 179 22.25 15.67 -23.56
CA PRO A 179 20.87 15.97 -23.91
C PRO A 179 20.03 14.71 -24.04
N ILE A 180 18.87 14.71 -23.39
CA ILE A 180 17.91 13.60 -23.42
C ILE A 180 16.66 13.97 -24.23
N MET A 181 16.03 12.98 -24.85
CA MET A 181 14.71 13.16 -25.45
C MET A 181 13.64 13.34 -24.37
N ALA A 182 12.67 14.22 -24.59
CA ALA A 182 11.67 14.54 -23.58
C ALA A 182 10.73 13.36 -23.24
N ASN A 183 10.67 12.32 -24.08
CA ASN A 183 9.93 11.07 -23.80
C ASN A 183 10.61 10.17 -22.74
N ARG A 184 11.87 10.45 -22.37
CA ARG A 184 12.62 9.71 -21.33
C ARG A 184 12.33 10.22 -19.92
N ILE A 185 11.52 11.25 -19.79
CA ILE A 185 11.21 11.89 -18.53
C ILE A 185 10.12 11.08 -17.83
N MET A 186 10.41 10.69 -16.60
CA MET A 186 9.48 9.94 -15.76
C MET A 186 8.54 10.87 -15.00
N GLY A 187 9.04 12.03 -14.59
CA GLY A 187 8.23 13.04 -13.91
C GLY A 187 9.04 14.20 -13.34
N LYS A 188 8.32 15.11 -12.68
CA LYS A 188 8.85 16.32 -12.04
C LYS A 188 8.83 16.17 -10.53
N VAL A 189 9.89 16.62 -9.87
CA VAL A 189 9.93 16.73 -8.41
C VAL A 189 9.05 17.91 -7.97
N VAL A 190 8.01 17.62 -7.19
CA VAL A 190 7.09 18.64 -6.67
C VAL A 190 7.30 18.93 -5.18
N PHE A 191 7.81 17.96 -4.43
CA PHE A 191 7.94 18.06 -2.99
C PHE A 191 9.15 17.26 -2.49
N LYS A 192 9.78 17.75 -1.41
CA LYS A 192 10.85 17.04 -0.72
C LYS A 192 10.55 16.91 0.77
N ILE A 193 10.91 15.77 1.33
CA ILE A 193 10.82 15.47 2.76
C ILE A 193 12.25 15.21 3.24
N PRO A 194 12.86 16.18 3.95
CA PRO A 194 14.26 16.06 4.34
C PRO A 194 14.47 14.92 5.34
N LYS A 195 15.58 14.20 5.21
CA LYS A 195 16.06 13.16 6.15
C LYS A 195 15.15 11.94 6.36
N LEU A 196 13.96 11.86 5.75
CA LEU A 196 13.02 10.75 5.95
C LEU A 196 13.47 9.45 5.27
N GLY A 197 14.33 9.54 4.24
CA GLY A 197 14.85 8.39 3.51
C GLY A 197 15.71 7.49 4.38
N TRP A 198 16.46 8.06 5.33
CA TRP A 198 17.28 7.29 6.28
C TRP A 198 16.46 6.31 7.12
N ILE A 199 15.27 6.71 7.56
CA ILE A 199 14.35 5.83 8.31
C ILE A 199 13.98 4.61 7.46
N SER A 200 13.66 4.84 6.18
CA SER A 200 13.30 3.76 5.26
C SER A 200 14.48 2.82 4.97
N ILE A 201 15.71 3.35 4.90
CA ILE A 201 16.94 2.58 4.68
C ILE A 201 17.21 1.68 5.89
N TYR A 202 17.19 2.24 7.10
CA TYR A 202 17.38 1.47 8.34
C TYR A 202 16.29 0.40 8.51
N LEU A 203 15.03 0.73 8.22
CA LEU A 203 13.94 -0.22 8.31
C LEU A 203 14.10 -1.37 7.30
N LYS A 204 14.43 -1.07 6.04
CA LYS A 204 14.70 -2.10 5.02
C LYS A 204 15.86 -3.00 5.43
N LYS A 205 16.95 -2.42 5.94
CA LYS A 205 18.09 -3.18 6.45
C LYS A 205 17.67 -4.09 7.61
N ALA A 206 16.95 -3.57 8.60
CA ALA A 206 16.49 -4.35 9.74
C ALA A 206 15.57 -5.51 9.33
N ILE A 207 14.66 -5.28 8.36
CA ILE A 207 13.78 -6.33 7.82
C ILE A 207 14.60 -7.36 7.05
N ALA A 208 15.57 -6.94 6.22
CA ALA A 208 16.44 -7.84 5.47
C ALA A 208 17.29 -8.70 6.41
N ASP A 209 17.91 -8.09 7.42
CA ASP A 209 18.71 -8.79 8.43
C ASP A 209 17.84 -9.78 9.22
N ALA A 210 16.62 -9.39 9.61
CA ALA A 210 15.66 -10.28 10.27
C ALA A 210 15.22 -11.44 9.36
N TRP A 211 15.00 -11.17 8.07
CA TRP A 211 14.65 -12.19 7.09
C TRP A 211 15.80 -13.18 6.88
N ILE A 212 17.03 -12.68 6.74
CA ILE A 212 18.24 -13.51 6.61
C ILE A 212 18.41 -14.37 7.86
N SER A 213 18.27 -13.80 9.05
CA SER A 213 18.34 -14.52 10.33
C SER A 213 17.28 -15.61 10.47
N LEU A 214 16.07 -15.36 9.96
CA LEU A 214 14.98 -16.32 9.94
C LEU A 214 15.23 -17.42 8.90
N ALA A 215 15.65 -17.05 7.70
CA ALA A 215 15.93 -17.96 6.59
C ALA A 215 17.13 -18.86 6.87
N SER A 216 18.13 -18.37 7.60
CA SER A 216 19.33 -19.13 7.99
C SER A 216 19.08 -20.13 9.12
N ASN A 217 17.91 -20.10 9.78
CA ASN A 217 17.54 -21.02 10.84
C ASN A 217 16.34 -21.89 10.43
N PRO A 218 16.55 -23.10 9.87
CA PRO A 218 15.45 -24.00 9.48
C PRO A 218 14.50 -24.34 10.65
N THR A 219 15.01 -24.32 11.88
CA THR A 219 14.24 -24.57 13.12
C THR A 219 13.32 -23.41 13.51
N ALA A 220 13.54 -22.20 13.00
CA ALA A 220 12.70 -21.03 13.28
C ALA A 220 11.32 -21.15 12.62
N TYR A 221 11.25 -21.70 11.40
CA TYR A 221 9.97 -21.94 10.72
C TYR A 221 9.13 -22.99 11.46
N ALA A 222 9.76 -24.07 11.94
CA ALA A 222 9.09 -25.11 12.70
C ALA A 222 8.55 -24.59 14.05
N THR A 223 9.32 -23.77 14.76
CA THR A 223 8.90 -23.19 16.05
C THR A 223 7.78 -22.16 15.92
N ILE A 224 7.79 -21.30 14.88
CA ILE A 224 6.69 -20.36 14.59
C ILE A 224 5.41 -21.13 14.21
N GLY A 225 5.53 -22.21 13.42
CA GLY A 225 4.40 -23.09 13.10
C GLY A 225 3.79 -23.76 14.34
N ILE A 226 4.63 -24.37 15.18
CA ILE A 226 4.19 -25.08 16.40
C ILE A 226 3.57 -24.09 17.41
N THR A 227 4.16 -22.91 17.60
CA THR A 227 3.64 -21.91 18.53
C THR A 227 2.34 -21.28 18.07
N SER A 228 2.17 -21.01 16.77
CA SER A 228 0.91 -20.46 16.23
C SER A 228 -0.24 -21.46 16.30
N VAL A 229 0.01 -22.74 15.98
CA VAL A 229 -0.96 -23.84 16.16
C VAL A 229 -1.28 -24.07 17.63
N GLY A 230 -0.25 -24.10 18.50
CA GLY A 230 -0.41 -24.24 19.94
C GLY A 230 -1.25 -23.11 20.56
N LEU A 231 -1.01 -21.87 20.14
CA LEU A 231 -1.78 -20.70 20.57
C LEU A 231 -3.23 -20.77 20.07
N ALA A 232 -3.46 -21.18 18.81
CA ALA A 232 -4.79 -21.37 18.26
C ALA A 232 -5.58 -22.44 19.03
N ILE A 233 -4.95 -23.58 19.33
CA ILE A 233 -5.54 -24.66 20.13
C ILE A 233 -5.83 -24.18 21.56
N ALA A 234 -4.91 -23.46 22.19
CA ALA A 234 -5.09 -22.92 23.53
C ALA A 234 -6.24 -21.90 23.61
N ILE A 235 -6.35 -21.02 22.61
CA ILE A 235 -7.47 -20.07 22.49
C ILE A 235 -8.79 -20.83 22.30
N ASN A 236 -8.80 -21.86 21.44
CA ASN A 236 -10.00 -22.66 21.19
C ASN A 236 -10.45 -23.45 22.44
N ARG A 237 -9.50 -24.08 23.15
CA ARG A 237 -9.77 -24.78 24.42
C ARG A 237 -10.31 -23.83 25.50
N ARG A 238 -9.74 -22.62 25.65
CA ARG A 238 -10.26 -21.61 26.58
C ARG A 238 -11.67 -21.13 26.22
N ARG A 239 -12.00 -21.00 24.93
CA ARG A 239 -13.37 -20.70 24.48
C ARG A 239 -14.33 -21.84 24.85
N SER A 240 -13.99 -23.08 24.52
CA SER A 240 -14.82 -24.26 24.83
C SER A 240 -15.11 -24.39 26.34
N HIS A 241 -14.10 -24.23 27.19
CA HIS A 241 -14.28 -24.27 28.65
C HIS A 241 -15.21 -23.17 29.19
N ARG A 242 -15.16 -21.94 28.63
CA ARG A 242 -16.10 -20.87 29.02
C ARG A 242 -17.53 -21.20 28.63
N PHE A 243 -17.75 -21.75 27.42
CA PHE A 243 -19.10 -22.15 26.99
C PHE A 243 -19.66 -23.31 27.80
N GLY A 244 -18.83 -24.28 28.20
CA GLY A 244 -19.22 -25.37 29.11
C GLY A 244 -19.66 -24.88 30.49
N LYS A 245 -18.92 -23.93 31.08
CA LYS A 245 -19.29 -23.31 32.38
C LYS A 245 -20.58 -22.49 32.30
N MET A 246 -20.87 -21.84 31.17
CA MET A 246 -22.13 -21.11 30.97
C MET A 246 -23.33 -22.05 30.84
N ARG A 247 -23.19 -23.18 30.13
CA ARG A 247 -24.26 -24.20 30.04
C ARG A 247 -24.56 -24.87 31.38
N GLY A 248 -23.56 -25.08 32.22
CA GLY A 248 -23.75 -25.64 33.57
C GLY A 248 -24.49 -24.71 34.54
N LYS A 249 -24.41 -23.38 34.34
CA LYS A 249 -25.14 -22.38 35.14
C LYS A 249 -26.58 -22.14 34.68
N LEU A 250 -26.95 -22.54 33.46
CA LEU A 250 -28.32 -22.44 32.92
C LEU A 250 -29.18 -23.68 33.22
N LYS A 251 -28.59 -24.73 33.81
CA LYS A 251 -29.26 -25.99 34.17
C LYS A 251 -29.42 -26.19 35.69
N ARG A 252 -29.12 -25.16 36.49
CA ARG A 252 -29.41 -25.07 37.93
C ARG A 252 -30.30 -23.86 38.14
#